data_AF-A0A925VG26-F1
#
_entry.id   AF-A0A925VG26-F1
#
_cell.length_a   1.000
_cell.length_b   1.000
_cell.length_c   1.000
_cell.angle_alpha   90.00
_cell.angle_beta   90.00
_cell.angle_gamma   90.00
#
_symmetry.space_group_name_H-M   'P 1'
#
loop_
_entity.id
_entity.type
_entity.pdbx_description
1 polymer ?
#
loop_
_entity_poly.entity_id
_entity_poly.type
_entity_poly.pdbx_seq_one_letter_code
_entity_poly.pdbx_strand_id
1 'polypeptide(L)' 'MDIRESLRPFDDVVACIGLVSDTHMPQRCAALPPALFAALRGVDLLLHAGDVGELWVLDQLSAL' A
#
# COMPACT_ATOMS: atom_id res chain seq x y z
N MET A 1 -3.47 -11.73 -6.42
CA MET A 1 -3.77 -11.14 -7.75
C MET A 1 -2.62 -10.22 -8.09
N ASP A 2 -2.15 -10.22 -9.34
CA ASP A 2 -1.13 -9.27 -9.80
C ASP A 2 -1.84 -8.03 -10.37
N ILE A 3 -1.59 -6.86 -9.78
CA ILE A 3 -2.29 -5.63 -10.17
C ILE A 3 -1.95 -5.23 -11.60
N ARG A 4 -0.76 -5.60 -12.10
CA ARG A 4 -0.33 -5.32 -13.46
C ARG A 4 -1.12 -6.11 -14.49
N GLU A 5 -1.58 -7.32 -14.15
CA GLU A 5 -2.47 -8.07 -15.03
C GLU A 5 -3.82 -7.39 -15.21
N SER A 6 -4.27 -6.65 -14.20
CA SER A 6 -5.55 -5.91 -14.26
C SER A 6 -5.43 -4.62 -15.06
N LEU A 7 -4.21 -4.09 -15.21
CA LEU A 7 -3.91 -2.86 -15.94
C LEU A 7 -3.63 -3.10 -17.43
N ARG A 8 -3.60 -4.36 -17.89
CA ARG A 8 -3.44 -4.73 -19.31
C ARG A 8 -4.36 -3.99 -20.31
N PRO A 9 -5.58 -3.51 -19.97
CA PRO A 9 -6.38 -2.70 -20.89
C PRO A 9 -5.75 -1.35 -21.27
N PHE A 10 -4.68 -0.95 -20.57
CA PHE A 10 -3.99 0.33 -20.77
C PHE A 10 -2.54 0.04 -21.20
N ASP A 11 -2.29 0.08 -22.50
CA ASP A 11 -0.96 -0.23 -23.07
C ASP A 11 0.12 0.80 -22.70
N ASP A 12 -0.26 2.01 -22.30
CA ASP A 12 0.64 3.13 -21.98
C ASP A 12 0.81 3.41 -20.47
N VAL A 13 0.52 2.43 -19.59
CA VAL A 13 0.74 2.62 -18.14
C VAL A 13 2.23 2.75 -17.85
N VAL A 14 2.62 3.95 -17.40
CA VAL A 14 4.02 4.26 -17.05
C VAL A 14 4.35 4.03 -15.57
N ALA A 15 3.34 3.96 -14.70
CA ALA A 15 3.50 3.70 -13.27
C ALA A 15 2.19 3.21 -12.63
N CYS A 16 2.29 2.30 -11.67
CA CYS A 16 1.23 1.90 -10.76
C CYS A 16 1.57 2.37 -9.34
N ILE A 17 0.70 3.21 -8.76
CA ILE A 17 0.90 3.77 -7.43
C ILE A 17 -0.12 3.16 -6.46
N GLY A 18 0.38 2.56 -5.38
CA GLY A 18 -0.41 2.13 -4.25
C GLY A 18 -0.71 3.28 -3.29
N LEU A 19 -1.93 3.39 -2.81
CA LEU A 19 -2.35 4.40 -1.85
C LEU A 19 -3.01 3.75 -0.63
N VAL A 20 -2.53 4.11 0.55
CA VAL A 20 -3.13 3.74 1.85
C VAL A 20 -3.30 5.00 2.70
N SER A 21 -4.22 4.99 3.67
CA SER A 21 -4.40 6.07 4.63
C SER A 21 -4.90 5.53 5.97
N ASP A 22 -4.95 6.39 7.00
CA ASP A 22 -5.71 6.15 8.23
C ASP A 22 -5.33 4.86 8.97
N THR A 23 -4.07 4.43 8.89
CA THR A 23 -3.61 3.25 9.64
C THR A 23 -3.67 3.52 11.15
N HIS A 24 -3.36 4.75 11.58
CA HIS A 24 -3.48 5.28 12.94
C HIS A 24 -3.11 4.24 14.02
N MET A 25 -1.97 3.58 13.82
CA MET A 25 -1.52 2.50 14.69
C MET A 25 -0.66 3.07 15.83
N PRO A 26 -0.73 2.48 17.04
CA PRO A 26 -1.52 1.31 17.42
C PRO A 26 -2.97 1.63 17.88
N GLN A 27 -3.37 2.91 17.85
CA GLN A 27 -4.62 3.38 18.48
C GLN A 27 -5.89 2.82 17.83
N ARG A 28 -5.90 2.63 16.50
CA ARG A 28 -7.06 2.09 15.75
C ARG A 28 -6.87 0.65 15.30
N CYS A 29 -5.64 0.22 15.07
CA CYS A 29 -5.34 -1.15 14.67
C CYS A 29 -4.03 -1.64 15.28
N ALA A 30 -4.00 -2.90 15.72
CA ALA A 30 -2.83 -3.53 16.31
C ALA A 30 -1.84 -4.09 15.27
N ALA A 31 -2.32 -4.42 14.07
CA ALA A 31 -1.49 -4.89 12.96
C ALA A 31 -2.05 -4.42 11.60
N LEU A 32 -1.20 -4.18 10.60
CA LEU A 32 -1.67 -3.96 9.23
C LEU A 32 -2.38 -5.23 8.71
N PRO A 33 -3.56 -5.13 8.06
CA PRO A 33 -4.26 -6.31 7.54
C PRO A 33 -3.43 -7.05 6.49
N PRO A 34 -3.31 -8.40 6.53
CA PRO A 34 -2.55 -9.15 5.53
C PRO A 34 -3.00 -8.91 4.08
N ALA A 35 -4.29 -8.61 3.88
CA ALA A 35 -4.85 -8.29 2.57
C ALA A 35 -4.25 -7.02 1.95
N LEU A 36 -3.80 -6.05 2.77
CA LEU A 36 -3.14 -4.83 2.30
C LEU A 36 -1.88 -5.18 1.50
N PHE A 37 -1.07 -6.08 2.04
CA PHE A 37 0.17 -6.50 1.38
C PHE A 37 -0.11 -7.25 0.08
N ALA A 38 -1.12 -8.12 0.06
CA ALA A 38 -1.51 -8.83 -1.14
C ALA A 38 -2.05 -7.89 -2.25
N ALA A 39 -2.76 -6.83 -1.87
CA ALA A 39 -3.35 -5.87 -2.79
C ALA A 39 -2.32 -4.88 -3.37
N LEU A 40 -1.33 -4.48 -2.58
CA LEU A 40 -0.32 -3.48 -2.96
C LEU A 40 0.95 -4.10 -3.55
N ARG A 41 1.04 -5.42 -3.61
CA ARG A 41 2.20 -6.12 -4.16
C ARG A 41 2.43 -5.75 -5.63
N GLY A 42 3.64 -5.30 -5.96
CA GLY A 42 4.06 -5.01 -7.32
C GLY A 42 3.72 -3.60 -7.83
N VAL A 43 3.24 -2.71 -6.95
CA VAL A 43 3.20 -1.27 -7.25
C VAL A 43 4.61 -0.71 -7.33
N ASP A 44 4.80 0.33 -8.13
CA ASP A 44 6.10 0.99 -8.31
C ASP A 44 6.40 1.99 -7.18
N LEU A 45 5.35 2.49 -6.54
CA LEU A 45 5.42 3.42 -5.42
C LEU A 45 4.23 3.20 -4.48
N LEU A 46 4.50 3.16 -3.18
CA LEU A 46 3.47 3.19 -2.14
C LEU A 46 3.46 4.55 -1.44
N LEU A 47 2.28 5.16 -1.38
CA LEU A 47 2.04 6.42 -0.69
C LEU A 47 1.10 6.20 0.50
N HIS A 48 1.44 6.81 1.65
CA HIS A 48 0.52 6.94 2.78
C HIS A 48 -0.08 8.35 2.80
N ALA A 49 -1.40 8.48 2.69
CA ALA A 49 -2.10 9.77 2.57
C ALA A 49 -2.32 10.52 3.90
N GLY A 50 -1.49 10.23 4.91
CA GLY A 50 -1.64 10.79 6.26
C GLY A 50 -2.41 9.90 7.24
N ASP A 51 -2.43 10.35 8.51
CA ASP A 51 -2.97 9.64 9.67
C ASP A 51 -2.35 8.24 9.90
N VAL A 52 -1.03 8.21 9.91
CA VAL A 52 -0.22 6.98 10.09
C VAL A 52 -0.32 6.44 11.54
N GLY A 53 -0.45 7.33 12.52
CA GLY A 53 -0.17 7.02 13.92
C GLY A 53 1.34 7.08 14.16
N GLU A 54 1.96 5.96 14.50
CA GLU A 54 3.39 5.87 14.79
C GLU A 54 4.29 5.67 13.55
N LEU A 55 5.50 6.22 13.58
CA LEU A 55 6.41 6.19 12.42
C LEU A 55 6.86 4.78 12.00
N TRP A 56 6.93 3.82 12.92
CA TRP A 56 7.32 2.43 12.60
C TRP A 56 6.36 1.74 11.61
N VAL A 57 5.15 2.27 11.44
CA VAL A 57 4.20 1.79 10.43
C VAL A 57 4.76 2.02 9.02
N LEU A 58 5.47 3.14 8.80
CA LEU A 58 6.12 3.41 7.52
C LEU A 58 7.24 2.40 7.25
N ASP A 59 7.99 1.98 8.29
CA ASP A 59 9.00 0.93 8.15
C ASP A 59 8.36 -0.39 7.74
N GLN A 60 7.20 -0.76 8.33
CA GLN A 60 6.45 -1.96 7.94
C GLN A 60 5.93 -1.89 6.50
N LEU A 61 5.42 -0.73 6.08
CA LEU A 61 4.96 -0.51 4.70
C LEU A 61 6.13 -0.47 3.71
N SER A 62 7.33 -0.07 4.13
CA SER A 62 8.53 -0.03 3.28
C SER A 62 9.10 -1.42 2.95
N ALA A 63 8.72 -2.44 3.72
CA ALA A 63 9.16 -3.81 3.53
C ALA A 63 8.37 -4.56 2.42
N LEU A 64 7.47 -3.87 1.71
CA LEU A 64 6.65 -4.40 0.61
C LEU A 64 7.43 -4.64 -0.68
#